data_AF-A0A1A3CFG8-F1
#
_entry.id   AF-A0A1A3CFG8-F1
#
_cell.length_a   1.000
_cell.length_b   1.000
_cell.length_c   1.000
_cell.angle_alpha   90.00
_cell.angle_beta   90.00
_cell.angle_gamma   90.00
#
_symmetry.space_group_name_H-M   'P 1'
#
loop_
_entity.id
_entity.type
_entity.pdbx_description
1 polymer ?
#
loop_
_entity_poly.entity_id
_entity_poly.type
_entity_poly.pdbx_seq_one_letter_code
_entity_poly.pdbx_strand_id
1 'polypeptide(L)'
;MTDEPDMASILRQMKVPERMTGSKALRDFLQIYVDDQEAIQNNPERLKQLNGLLILSQLEVINALGVLEEAAVQRHAQRSRRRRWF
;
A
#
# COMPACT_ATOMS: atom_id res chain seq x y z
N MET A 1 -24.69 8.95 -18.98
CA MET A 1 -24.26 8.94 -17.57
C MET A 1 -23.05 8.04 -17.53
N THR A 2 -21.87 8.60 -17.25
CA THR A 2 -20.66 7.79 -17.06
C THR A 2 -20.84 7.05 -15.75
N ASP A 3 -20.95 5.73 -15.81
CA ASP A 3 -20.94 4.82 -14.67
C ASP A 3 -19.54 4.85 -14.03
N GLU A 4 -19.16 5.98 -13.43
CA GLU A 4 -17.95 6.04 -12.64
C GLU A 4 -18.15 5.17 -11.39
N PRO A 5 -17.27 4.18 -11.17
CA PRO A 5 -17.42 3.28 -10.04
C PRO A 5 -17.37 4.07 -8.73
N ASP A 6 -18.39 3.87 -7.90
CA ASP A 6 -18.47 4.40 -6.55
C ASP A 6 -17.18 4.08 -5.77
N MET A 7 -16.52 5.13 -5.25
CA MET A 7 -15.26 5.02 -4.51
C MET A 7 -15.41 4.11 -3.29
N ALA A 8 -16.56 4.12 -2.62
CA ALA A 8 -16.82 3.25 -1.49
C ALA A 8 -16.84 1.77 -1.91
N SER A 9 -17.36 1.50 -3.11
CA SER A 9 -17.39 0.17 -3.70
C SER A 9 -15.99 -0.29 -4.15
N ILE A 10 -15.17 0.61 -4.71
CA ILE A 10 -13.76 0.34 -5.04
C ILE A 10 -12.98 -0.04 -3.78
N LEU A 11 -13.06 0.78 -2.72
CA LEU A 11 -12.34 0.54 -1.47
C LEU A 11 -12.73 -0.79 -0.82
N ARG A 12 -14.02 -1.16 -0.86
CA ARG A 12 -14.50 -2.45 -0.36
C ARG A 12 -13.94 -3.65 -1.12
N GLN A 13 -13.79 -3.53 -2.43
CA GLN A 13 -13.29 -4.62 -3.29
C GLN A 13 -11.75 -4.67 -3.34
N MET A 14 -11.07 -3.62 -2.87
CA MET A 14 -9.62 -3.52 -2.89
C MET A 14 -8.98 -4.58 -1.97
N LYS A 15 -8.26 -5.50 -2.60
CA LYS A 15 -7.47 -6.52 -1.90
C LYS A 15 -6.16 -5.91 -1.44
N VAL A 16 -5.99 -5.79 -0.12
CA VAL A 16 -4.73 -5.41 0.51
C VAL A 16 -4.12 -6.68 1.11
N PRO A 17 -2.85 -7.02 0.80
CA PRO A 17 -2.18 -8.16 1.42
C PRO A 17 -2.20 -8.08 2.96
N GLU A 18 -2.40 -9.20 3.64
CA GLU A 18 -2.57 -9.23 5.11
C GLU A 18 -1.38 -8.64 5.89
N ARG A 19 -0.18 -8.71 5.31
CA ARG A 19 1.06 -8.20 5.91
C ARG A 19 1.26 -6.68 5.74
N MET A 20 0.40 -6.01 4.96
CA MET A 20 0.47 -4.57 4.72
C MET A 20 -0.54 -3.84 5.62
N THR A 21 -0.21 -3.76 6.91
CA THR A 21 -1.10 -3.24 7.95
C THR A 21 -1.38 -1.74 7.79
N GLY A 22 -0.38 -0.96 7.37
CA GLY A 22 -0.53 0.48 7.09
C GLY A 22 -1.46 0.73 5.90
N SER A 23 -1.31 -0.05 4.84
CA SER A 23 -2.17 0.00 3.65
C SER A 23 -3.61 -0.43 3.95
N LYS A 24 -3.79 -1.41 4.85
CA LYS A 24 -5.11 -1.83 5.32
C LYS A 24 -5.76 -0.72 6.14
N ALA A 25 -5.02 -0.12 7.07
CA ALA A 25 -5.49 0.99 7.88
C ALA A 25 -5.84 2.23 7.02
N LEU A 26 -5.05 2.51 5.98
CA LEU A 26 -5.35 3.57 5.01
C LEU A 26 -6.68 3.30 4.29
N ARG A 27 -6.87 2.08 3.75
CA ARG A 27 -8.11 1.71 3.08
C ARG A 27 -9.31 1.85 4.01
N ASP A 28 -9.20 1.35 5.25
CA ASP A 28 -10.28 1.41 6.23
C ASP A 28 -10.59 2.87 6.62
N PHE A 29 -9.57 3.72 6.79
CA PHE A 29 -9.73 5.15 7.01
C PHE A 29 -10.47 5.83 5.85
N LEU A 30 -10.03 5.60 4.60
CA LEU A 30 -10.66 6.18 3.43
C LEU A 30 -12.11 5.71 3.29
N GLN A 31 -12.41 4.45 3.62
CA GLN A 31 -13.76 3.91 3.57
C GLN A 31 -14.69 4.55 4.59
N ILE A 32 -14.20 4.93 5.77
CA ILE A 32 -14.99 5.62 6.81
C ILE A 32 -15.41 7.02 6.34
N TYR A 33 -14.54 7.73 5.62
CA TYR A 33 -14.73 9.14 5.26
C TYR A 33 -15.02 9.38 3.77
N VAL A 34 -15.30 8.32 3.01
CA VAL A 34 -15.48 8.39 1.55
C VAL A 34 -16.61 9.32 1.13
N ASP A 35 -17.68 9.37 1.94
CA ASP A 35 -18.86 10.22 1.70
C ASP A 35 -18.83 11.54 2.49
N ASP A 36 -17.81 11.75 3.34
CA ASP A 36 -17.69 12.91 4.23
C ASP A 36 -16.27 13.51 4.13
N GLN A 37 -16.01 14.16 3.00
CA GLN A 37 -14.73 14.81 2.75
C GLN A 37 -14.50 16.03 3.67
N GLU A 38 -15.58 16.71 4.05
CA GLU A 38 -15.54 17.84 4.99
C GLU A 38 -15.05 17.41 6.38
N ALA A 39 -15.41 16.20 6.82
CA ALA A 39 -14.89 15.61 8.06
C ALA A 39 -13.36 15.45 8.09
N ILE A 40 -12.70 15.33 6.94
CA ILE A 40 -11.23 15.32 6.84
C ILE A 40 -10.70 16.75 6.77
N GLN A 41 -11.25 17.57 5.87
CA GLN A 41 -10.73 18.92 5.59
C GLN A 41 -10.85 19.86 6.79
N ASN A 42 -11.95 19.77 7.54
CA ASN A 42 -12.22 20.63 8.69
C ASN A 42 -11.59 20.10 9.99
N ASN A 43 -10.84 19.00 9.95
CA ASN A 43 -10.21 18.40 11.12
C ASN A 43 -8.70 18.16 10.89
N PRO A 44 -7.83 19.04 11.42
CA PRO A 44 -6.39 18.94 11.26
C PRO A 44 -5.79 17.63 11.74
N GLU A 45 -6.35 17.01 12.79
CA GLU A 45 -5.85 15.73 13.30
C GLU A 45 -6.17 14.58 12.35
N ARG A 46 -7.35 14.59 11.72
CA ARG A 46 -7.69 13.61 10.67
C ARG A 46 -6.82 13.78 9.43
N LEU A 47 -6.50 15.01 9.06
CA LEU A 47 -5.58 15.27 7.96
C LEU A 47 -4.16 14.76 8.27
N LYS A 48 -3.67 14.96 9.49
CA LYS A 48 -2.39 14.37 9.95
C LYS A 48 -2.43 12.84 9.92
N GLN A 49 -3.53 12.24 10.39
CA GLN A 49 -3.71 10.78 10.35
C GLN A 49 -3.70 10.26 8.91
N LEU A 50 -4.45 10.88 8.00
CA LEU A 50 -4.45 10.52 6.58
C LEU A 50 -3.04 10.59 5.99
N ASN A 51 -2.32 11.69 6.24
CA ASN A 51 -0.95 11.86 5.75
C ASN A 51 0.00 10.79 6.31
N GLY A 52 -0.11 10.47 7.60
CA GLY A 52 0.65 9.38 8.22
C GLY A 52 0.36 8.03 7.58
N LEU A 53 -0.92 7.72 7.34
CA LEU A 53 -1.35 6.46 6.71
C LEU A 53 -0.87 6.35 5.25
N LEU A 54 -0.90 7.46 4.49
CA LEU A 54 -0.35 7.52 3.14
C LEU A 54 1.15 7.20 3.12
N ILE A 55 1.92 7.84 4.02
CA ILE A 55 3.37 7.59 4.13
C ILE A 55 3.65 6.14 4.51
N LEU A 56 2.94 5.60 5.52
CA LEU A 56 3.12 4.21 5.96
C LEU A 56 2.82 3.22 4.84
N SER A 57 1.68 3.39 4.15
CA SER A 57 1.31 2.53 3.02
C SER A 57 2.37 2.54 1.91
N GLN A 58 2.92 3.73 1.59
CA GLN A 58 3.99 3.86 0.61
C GLN A 58 5.27 3.13 1.04
N LEU A 59 5.67 3.27 2.31
CA LEU A 59 6.86 2.60 2.85
C LEU A 59 6.72 1.07 2.84
N GLU A 60 5.51 0.54 3.06
CA GLU A 60 5.25 -0.90 2.95
C GLU A 60 5.48 -1.43 1.53
N VAL A 61 5.01 -0.69 0.52
CA VAL A 61 5.24 -1.04 -0.89
C VAL A 61 6.73 -1.02 -1.20
N ILE A 62 7.43 0.04 -0.82
CA ILE A 62 8.89 0.17 -1.03
C ILE A 62 9.63 -0.99 -0.36
N ASN A 63 9.30 -1.31 0.88
CA ASN A 63 9.91 -2.41 1.61
C ASN A 63 9.65 -3.77 0.94
N ALA A 64 8.42 -4.02 0.50
CA ALA A 64 8.07 -5.25 -0.21
C ALA A 64 8.86 -5.40 -1.52
N LEU A 65 9.04 -4.31 -2.27
CA LEU A 65 9.86 -4.29 -3.47
C LEU A 65 11.35 -4.54 -3.14
N GLY A 66 11.87 -3.93 -2.08
CA GLY A 66 13.24 -4.16 -1.60
C GLY A 66 13.51 -5.63 -1.27
N VAL A 67 12.59 -6.29 -0.57
CA VAL A 67 12.71 -7.74 -0.27
C VAL A 67 12.74 -8.58 -1.56
N LEU A 68 11.92 -8.23 -2.55
CA LEU A 68 11.90 -8.93 -3.84
C LEU A 68 13.21 -8.74 -4.62
N GLU A 69 13.75 -7.51 -4.60
CA GLU A 69 15.03 -7.18 -5.22
C GLU A 69 16.18 -7.95 -4.57
N GLU A 70 16.28 -7.93 -3.24
CA GLU A 70 17.29 -8.69 -2.49
C GLU A 70 17.24 -10.18 -2.81
N ALA A 71 16.04 -10.77 -2.84
CA ALA A 71 15.86 -12.17 -3.20
C ALA A 71 16.31 -12.47 -4.64
N ALA A 72 16.04 -11.57 -5.59
CA ALA A 72 16.49 -11.72 -6.97
C ALA A 72 18.01 -11.65 -7.10
N VAL A 73 18.66 -10.69 -6.42
CA VAL A 73 20.12 -10.54 -6.38
C VAL A 73 20.78 -11.79 -5.78
N GLN A 74 20.26 -12.30 -4.66
CA GLN A 74 20.77 -13.52 -4.03
C GLN A 74 20.67 -14.74 -4.95
N ARG A 75 19.53 -14.93 -5.64
CA ARG A 75 19.35 -16.02 -6.62
C ARG A 75 20.33 -15.89 -7.79
N HIS A 76 20.55 -14.68 -8.29
CA HIS A 76 21.52 -14.43 -9.35
C HIS A 76 22.95 -14.77 -8.90
N ALA A 77 23.36 -14.30 -7.72
CA ALA A 77 24.67 -14.60 -7.15
C ALA A 77 24.91 -16.11 -6.96
N GLN A 78 23.90 -16.85 -6.48
CA GLN A 78 23.97 -18.31 -6.34
C GLN A 78 24.14 -19.03 -7.70
N ARG A 79 23.40 -18.62 -8.73
CA ARG A 79 23.52 -19.18 -10.09
C ARG A 79 24.90 -18.90 -10.69
N SER A 80 25.40 -17.67 -10.55
CA SER A 80 26.71 -17.26 -11.05
C SER A 80 27.87 -17.94 -10.33
N ARG A 81 27.71 -18.27 -9.04
CA ARG A 81 28.66 -19.13 -8.32
C ARG A 81 28.62 -20.54 -8.88
N ARG A 82 27.46 -21.19 -8.94
CA ARG A 82 27.34 -22.56 -9.48
C ARG A 82 28.00 -22.73 -10.86
N ARG A 83 27.78 -21.80 -11.79
CA ARG A 83 28.37 -21.84 -13.14
C ARG A 83 29.89 -21.68 -13.19
N ARG A 84 30.52 -21.15 -12.15
CA ARG A 84 31.98 -20.91 -12.10
C ARG A 84 32.77 -22.12 -11.59
N TRP A 85 32.09 -23.09 -10.98
CA TRP A 85 32.67 -24.32 -10.44
C TRP A 85 32.44 -25.55 -11.35
N PHE A 86 31.84 -25.35 -12.52
CA PHE A 86 31.72 -26.36 -13.58
C PHE A 86 32.55 -25.93 -14.78
#